data_AF-Q5CUT9-F1
#
_entry.id   AF-Q5CUT9-F1
#
_cell.length_a   1.000
_cell.length_b   1.000
_cell.length_c   1.000
_cell.angle_alpha   90.00
_cell.angle_beta   90.00
_cell.angle_gamma   90.00
#
_symmetry.space_group_name_H-M   'P 1'
#
loop_
_entity.id
_entity.type
_entity.pdbx_description
1 polymer ?
#
loop_
_entity_poly.entity_id
_entity_poly.type
_entity_poly.pdbx_seq_one_letter_code
_entity_poly.pdbx_strand_id
1 'polypeptide(L)'
;METMSREYEQLKNSILELANGISNISENKNLPILLNILMDGIGAYNSMISRQSNFTDSMLEMSFWSIELMDTIYATNGGMTTLLDYTLEKIQDQFPSILNTFDEINYLDKFSTRYKISEIYRGLVRLNFGLDQRIKSLEEMINKRQKSRNKSKAWELYNREEVLLKINNLRELSDFLKYEFISLIKDILFFSKYLGIDDEHNSAINSSHETDTDSIKGSYDDLISEIETVCEIFQNGQVHKTREIMDRIISNLDVEEFEEILGAFNLLNWLKGRVSICLGRNLENNIEEISAICSNKQQESSSSDLDKDDERLLNHQETRYYDED
;
A
#
# COMPACT_ATOMS: atom_id res chain seq x y z
N MET A 1 23.42 5.38 22.06
CA MET A 1 23.13 6.16 20.83
C MET A 1 23.10 5.26 19.62
N GLU A 2 24.01 4.29 19.51
CA GLU A 2 24.07 3.32 18.39
C GLU A 2 22.73 2.67 18.02
N THR A 3 21.92 2.23 18.99
CA THR A 3 20.62 1.60 18.71
C THR A 3 19.64 2.56 18.03
N MET A 4 19.62 3.83 18.44
CA MET A 4 18.70 4.83 17.87
C MET A 4 19.19 5.33 16.50
N SER A 5 20.51 5.47 16.31
CA SER A 5 21.09 5.77 15.00
C SER A 5 20.83 4.62 14.01
N ARG A 6 20.91 3.37 14.46
CA ARG A 6 20.57 2.21 13.63
C ARG A 6 19.09 2.21 13.25
N GLU A 7 18.19 2.45 14.20
CA GLU A 7 16.75 2.56 13.92
C GLU A 7 16.43 3.69 12.93
N TYR A 8 17.09 4.84 13.08
CA TYR A 8 16.97 5.96 12.15
C TYR A 8 17.37 5.56 10.72
N GLU A 9 18.57 4.98 10.53
CA GLU A 9 19.04 4.57 9.21
C GLU A 9 18.18 3.47 8.59
N GLN A 10 17.71 2.51 9.41
CA GLN A 10 16.79 1.47 8.94
C GLN A 10 15.48 2.09 8.43
N LEU A 11 14.89 2.99 9.21
CA LEU A 11 13.64 3.63 8.85
C LEU A 11 13.78 4.51 7.60
N LYS A 12 14.86 5.29 7.52
CA LYS A 12 15.20 6.09 6.34
C LYS A 12 15.34 5.22 5.09
N ASN A 13 16.06 4.10 5.19
CA ASN A 13 16.23 3.20 4.05
C ASN A 13 14.90 2.58 3.62
N SER A 14 14.03 2.17 4.56
CA SER A 14 12.70 1.66 4.21
C SER A 14 11.84 2.70 3.48
N ILE A 15 11.89 3.97 3.93
CA ILE A 15 11.18 5.07 3.25
C ILE A 15 11.69 5.25 1.82
N LEU A 16 13.01 5.35 1.65
CA LEU A 16 13.63 5.57 0.35
C LEU A 16 13.43 4.39 -0.61
N GLU A 17 13.53 3.16 -0.11
CA GLU A 17 13.31 1.97 -0.93
C GLU A 17 11.87 1.94 -1.46
N LEU A 18 10.87 2.21 -0.60
CA LEU A 18 9.47 2.25 -1.02
C LEU A 18 9.20 3.39 -2.02
N ALA A 19 9.72 4.60 -1.76
CA ALA A 19 9.57 5.74 -2.67
C ALA A 19 10.18 5.46 -4.06
N ASN A 20 11.38 4.85 -4.09
CA ASN A 20 12.00 4.43 -5.35
C ASN A 20 11.18 3.36 -6.07
N GLY A 21 10.58 2.42 -5.34
CA GLY A 21 9.68 1.42 -5.90
C GLY A 21 8.48 2.05 -6.61
N ILE A 22 7.85 3.03 -5.95
CA ILE A 22 6.73 3.80 -6.50
C ILE A 22 7.15 4.59 -7.75
N SER A 23 8.29 5.29 -7.70
CA SER A 23 8.80 6.09 -8.83
C SER A 23 9.06 5.20 -10.05
N ASN A 24 9.74 4.07 -9.87
CA ASN A 24 10.08 3.16 -10.96
C ASN A 24 8.84 2.63 -11.71
N ILE A 25 7.75 2.36 -11.00
CA ILE A 25 6.49 1.93 -11.64
C ILE A 25 5.81 3.12 -12.32
N SER A 26 5.77 4.26 -11.63
CA SER A 26 5.11 5.47 -12.11
C SER A 26 5.78 6.10 -13.34
N GLU A 27 7.03 5.73 -13.64
CA GLU A 27 7.74 6.13 -14.85
C GLU A 27 7.33 5.31 -16.10
N ASN A 28 6.62 4.19 -15.94
CA ASN A 28 6.26 3.32 -17.05
C ASN A 28 5.04 3.80 -17.86
N LYS A 29 5.27 4.40 -19.03
CA LYS A 29 4.18 4.95 -19.85
C LYS A 29 3.16 3.93 -20.37
N ASN A 30 3.51 2.65 -20.43
CA ASN A 30 2.64 1.60 -20.98
C ASN A 30 1.69 1.02 -19.93
N LEU A 31 2.06 1.06 -18.64
CA LEU A 31 1.24 0.46 -17.59
C LEU A 31 -0.15 1.10 -17.47
N PRO A 32 -0.32 2.45 -17.45
CA PRO A 32 -1.65 3.04 -17.41
C PRO A 32 -2.48 2.69 -18.65
N ILE A 33 -1.85 2.52 -19.81
CA ILE A 33 -2.54 2.12 -21.04
C ILE A 33 -3.04 0.67 -20.92
N LEU A 34 -2.21 -0.24 -20.38
CA LEU A 34 -2.62 -1.61 -20.10
C LEU A 34 -3.83 -1.64 -19.16
N LEU A 35 -3.73 -0.93 -18.03
CA LEU A 35 -4.80 -0.88 -17.03
C LEU A 35 -6.10 -0.32 -17.63
N ASN A 36 -6.03 0.75 -18.42
CA ASN A 36 -7.20 1.31 -19.09
C ASN A 36 -7.87 0.31 -20.06
N ILE A 37 -7.08 -0.46 -20.83
CA ILE A 37 -7.66 -1.48 -21.73
C ILE A 37 -8.36 -2.59 -20.92
N LEU A 38 -7.80 -2.98 -19.78
CA LEU A 38 -8.42 -3.97 -18.89
C LEU A 38 -9.74 -3.43 -18.29
N MET A 39 -9.73 -2.17 -17.84
CA MET A 39 -10.94 -1.48 -17.37
C MET A 39 -12.01 -1.36 -18.47
N ASP A 40 -11.62 -1.04 -19.71
CA ASP A 40 -12.52 -1.05 -20.86
C ASP A 40 -13.11 -2.44 -21.13
N GLY A 41 -12.32 -3.51 -20.91
CA GLY A 41 -12.78 -4.89 -20.96
C GLY A 41 -13.90 -5.19 -19.95
N ILE A 42 -13.76 -4.71 -18.71
CA ILE A 42 -14.80 -4.78 -17.67
C ILE A 42 -16.04 -3.99 -18.11
N GLY A 43 -15.87 -2.76 -18.60
CA GLY A 43 -16.96 -1.91 -19.06
C GLY A 43 -17.74 -2.54 -20.23
N ALA A 44 -17.05 -3.15 -21.17
CA ALA A 44 -17.66 -3.88 -22.29
C ALA A 44 -18.45 -5.10 -21.81
N TYR A 45 -17.91 -5.86 -20.86
CA TYR A 45 -18.61 -6.98 -20.22
C TYR A 45 -19.89 -6.51 -19.53
N ASN A 46 -19.81 -5.46 -18.69
CA ASN A 46 -20.96 -4.90 -17.99
C ASN A 46 -22.04 -4.40 -18.98
N SER A 47 -21.64 -3.77 -20.08
CA SER A 47 -22.57 -3.34 -21.14
C SER A 47 -23.27 -4.54 -21.81
N MET A 48 -22.55 -5.65 -22.01
CA MET A 48 -23.13 -6.88 -22.56
C MET A 48 -24.15 -7.50 -21.61
N ILE A 49 -23.80 -7.66 -20.33
CA ILE A 49 -24.69 -8.20 -19.29
C ILE A 49 -25.94 -7.33 -19.15
N SER A 50 -25.78 -6.00 -19.12
CA SER A 50 -26.91 -5.04 -19.08
C SER A 50 -27.90 -5.24 -20.22
N ARG A 51 -27.41 -5.62 -21.41
CA ARG A 51 -28.28 -5.87 -22.58
C ARG A 51 -28.95 -7.24 -22.54
N GLN A 52 -28.34 -8.22 -21.88
CA GLN A 52 -28.81 -9.60 -21.85
C GLN A 52 -29.72 -9.91 -20.65
N SER A 53 -29.56 -9.19 -19.54
CA SER A 53 -30.32 -9.38 -18.31
C SER A 53 -30.72 -8.06 -17.68
N ASN A 54 -31.94 -7.96 -17.17
CA ASN A 54 -32.39 -6.84 -16.33
C ASN A 54 -31.81 -6.90 -14.89
N PHE A 55 -30.88 -7.81 -14.61
CA PHE A 55 -30.27 -8.00 -13.29
C PHE A 55 -28.94 -7.27 -13.23
N THR A 56 -28.80 -6.39 -12.23
CA THR A 56 -27.58 -5.64 -11.92
C THR A 56 -26.58 -6.46 -11.10
N ASP A 57 -27.03 -7.50 -10.40
CA ASP A 57 -26.22 -8.28 -9.45
C ASP A 57 -25.07 -9.09 -10.09
N SER A 58 -25.01 -9.18 -11.41
CA SER A 58 -23.96 -9.89 -12.16
C SER A 58 -22.92 -8.96 -12.79
N MET A 59 -23.03 -7.64 -12.58
CA MET A 59 -22.06 -6.67 -13.08
C MET A 59 -20.83 -6.60 -12.19
N LEU A 60 -19.67 -6.45 -12.81
CA LEU A 60 -18.43 -6.16 -12.11
C LEU A 60 -18.38 -4.69 -11.70
N GLU A 61 -17.78 -4.39 -10.56
CA GLU A 61 -17.45 -3.02 -10.20
C GLU A 61 -16.42 -2.45 -11.19
N MET A 62 -16.57 -1.17 -11.55
CA MET A 62 -15.61 -0.47 -12.41
C MET A 62 -14.47 0.08 -11.54
N SER A 63 -13.69 -0.81 -10.93
CA SER A 63 -12.55 -0.46 -10.08
C SER A 63 -11.27 -1.18 -10.50
N PHE A 64 -10.11 -0.58 -10.19
CA PHE A 64 -8.78 -1.18 -10.40
C PHE A 64 -8.70 -2.61 -9.84
N TRP A 65 -9.28 -2.84 -8.66
CA TRP A 65 -9.28 -4.15 -8.01
C TRP A 65 -10.09 -5.22 -8.77
N SER A 66 -11.09 -4.81 -9.56
CA SER A 66 -11.94 -5.73 -10.32
C SER A 66 -11.23 -6.36 -11.52
N ILE A 67 -10.02 -5.91 -11.87
CA ILE A 67 -9.18 -6.56 -12.88
C ILE A 67 -8.92 -8.03 -12.52
N GLU A 68 -8.75 -8.36 -11.25
CA GLU A 68 -8.54 -9.76 -10.81
C GLU A 68 -9.76 -10.63 -11.12
N LEU A 69 -10.97 -10.06 -10.99
CA LEU A 69 -12.23 -10.78 -11.23
C LEU A 69 -12.44 -11.14 -12.69
N MET A 70 -11.78 -10.46 -13.64
CA MET A 70 -11.81 -10.83 -15.05
C MET A 70 -11.29 -12.26 -15.29
N ASP A 71 -10.42 -12.78 -14.42
CA ASP A 71 -9.90 -14.15 -14.52
C ASP A 71 -10.91 -15.21 -14.03
N THR A 72 -12.01 -14.78 -13.41
CA THR A 72 -13.09 -15.68 -12.94
C THR A 72 -14.24 -15.80 -13.94
N ILE A 73 -14.29 -14.91 -14.94
CA ILE A 73 -15.35 -14.83 -15.94
C ILE A 73 -14.86 -15.48 -17.22
N TYR A 74 -15.59 -16.46 -17.74
CA TYR A 74 -15.26 -17.07 -19.03
C TYR A 74 -15.76 -16.22 -20.20
N ALA A 75 -14.91 -16.02 -21.20
CA ALA A 75 -15.24 -15.22 -22.39
C ALA A 75 -16.34 -15.86 -23.26
N THR A 76 -16.57 -17.17 -23.12
CA THR A 76 -17.64 -17.90 -23.80
C THR A 76 -18.28 -18.93 -22.87
N ASN A 77 -19.59 -19.18 -23.02
CA ASN A 77 -20.30 -20.19 -22.23
C ASN A 77 -19.70 -21.58 -22.47
N GLY A 78 -19.08 -22.16 -21.44
CA GLY A 78 -18.43 -23.48 -21.49
C GLY A 78 -17.02 -23.49 -22.08
N GLY A 79 -16.42 -22.32 -22.32
CA GLY A 79 -15.02 -22.19 -22.73
C GLY A 79 -14.03 -22.28 -21.56
N MET A 80 -12.74 -22.46 -21.87
CA MET A 80 -11.64 -22.44 -20.89
C MET A 80 -10.92 -21.09 -20.82
N THR A 81 -11.20 -20.18 -21.75
CA THR A 81 -10.54 -18.86 -21.84
C THR A 81 -11.30 -17.83 -21.00
N THR A 82 -10.60 -17.19 -20.07
CA THR A 82 -11.18 -16.14 -19.22
C THR A 82 -11.31 -14.81 -19.99
N LEU A 83 -12.10 -13.87 -19.46
CA LEU A 83 -12.21 -12.53 -20.00
C LEU A 83 -10.85 -11.83 -19.99
N LEU A 84 -10.07 -12.07 -18.94
CA LEU A 84 -8.69 -11.60 -18.85
C LEU A 84 -7.84 -12.17 -19.98
N ASP A 85 -7.83 -13.50 -20.14
CA ASP A 85 -7.02 -14.16 -21.17
C ASP A 85 -7.36 -13.67 -22.57
N TYR A 86 -8.66 -13.58 -22.88
CA TYR A 86 -9.14 -13.05 -24.15
C TYR A 86 -8.67 -11.59 -24.36
N THR A 87 -8.72 -10.76 -23.33
CA THR A 87 -8.29 -9.35 -23.41
C THR A 87 -6.77 -9.26 -23.64
N LEU A 88 -5.98 -10.03 -22.90
CA LEU A 88 -4.53 -10.08 -23.06
C LEU A 88 -4.12 -10.59 -24.45
N GLU A 89 -4.76 -11.62 -24.98
CA GLU A 89 -4.53 -12.11 -26.34
C GLU A 89 -4.81 -11.01 -27.38
N LYS A 90 -5.90 -10.23 -27.21
CA LYS A 90 -6.19 -9.11 -28.11
C LYS A 90 -5.18 -7.99 -28.03
N ILE A 91 -4.66 -7.68 -26.84
CA ILE A 91 -3.58 -6.71 -26.68
C ILE A 91 -2.31 -7.24 -27.37
N GLN A 92 -2.00 -8.53 -27.21
CA GLN A 92 -0.83 -9.12 -27.86
C GLN A 92 -0.92 -9.05 -29.40
N ASP A 93 -2.11 -9.29 -29.95
CA ASP A 93 -2.35 -9.23 -31.40
C ASP A 93 -2.22 -7.80 -31.96
N GLN A 94 -2.70 -6.79 -31.23
CA GLN A 94 -2.85 -5.42 -31.74
C GLN A 94 -1.75 -4.46 -31.26
N PHE A 95 -1.30 -4.61 -30.02
CA PHE A 95 -0.40 -3.70 -29.30
C PHE A 95 0.60 -4.47 -28.40
N PRO A 96 1.42 -5.39 -28.95
CA PRO A 96 2.29 -6.27 -28.16
C PRO A 96 3.29 -5.52 -27.26
N SER A 97 3.67 -4.29 -27.62
CA SER A 97 4.55 -3.46 -26.78
C SER A 97 3.96 -3.12 -25.42
N ILE A 98 2.63 -3.09 -25.28
CA ILE A 98 1.96 -2.80 -24.01
C ILE A 98 2.22 -3.92 -22.99
N LEU A 99 2.20 -5.18 -23.43
CA LEU A 99 2.41 -6.33 -22.54
C LEU A 99 3.87 -6.44 -22.05
N ASN A 100 4.82 -5.82 -22.75
CA ASN A 100 6.21 -5.75 -22.30
C ASN A 100 6.43 -4.76 -21.15
N THR A 101 5.40 -4.03 -20.68
CA THR A 101 5.49 -3.11 -19.53
C THR A 101 6.13 -3.77 -18.30
N PHE A 102 5.83 -5.05 -18.05
CA PHE A 102 6.38 -5.77 -16.90
C PHE A 102 7.84 -6.21 -17.06
N ASP A 103 8.38 -6.22 -18.29
CA ASP A 103 9.82 -6.37 -18.52
C ASP A 103 10.57 -5.06 -18.21
N GLU A 104 9.90 -3.92 -18.39
CA GLU A 104 10.45 -2.59 -18.14
C GLU A 104 10.38 -2.21 -16.64
N ILE A 105 9.37 -2.72 -15.93
CA ILE A 105 9.21 -2.52 -14.48
C ILE A 105 10.13 -3.48 -13.72
N ASN A 106 11.38 -3.06 -13.54
CA ASN A 106 12.32 -3.75 -12.67
C ASN A 106 11.82 -3.70 -11.21
N TYR A 107 12.05 -4.78 -10.46
CA TYR A 107 11.90 -4.86 -9.00
C TYR A 107 10.47 -4.95 -8.42
N LEU A 108 9.43 -5.10 -9.23
CA LEU A 108 8.04 -5.29 -8.74
C LEU A 108 7.94 -6.37 -7.64
N ASP A 109 8.59 -7.51 -7.86
CA ASP A 109 8.57 -8.69 -6.98
C ASP A 109 9.22 -8.46 -5.60
N LYS A 110 10.05 -7.40 -5.46
CA LYS A 110 10.74 -7.09 -4.19
C LYS A 110 9.95 -6.19 -3.25
N PHE A 111 8.94 -5.47 -3.77
CA PHE A 111 8.21 -4.47 -2.99
C PHE A 111 6.95 -5.02 -2.32
N SER A 112 6.27 -5.97 -2.97
CA SER A 112 4.98 -6.52 -2.54
C SER A 112 4.95 -7.14 -1.13
N THR A 113 6.10 -7.54 -0.59
CA THR A 113 6.17 -8.28 0.68
C THR A 113 7.08 -7.68 1.74
N ARG A 114 7.91 -6.68 1.39
CA ARG A 114 9.06 -6.29 2.22
C ARG A 114 8.86 -5.03 3.04
N TYR A 115 7.99 -4.12 2.61
CA TYR A 115 7.83 -2.81 3.25
C TYR A 115 6.37 -2.54 3.57
N LYS A 116 6.02 -2.56 4.86
CA LYS A 116 4.69 -2.19 5.35
C LYS A 116 4.72 -0.73 5.79
N ILE A 117 3.86 0.11 5.21
CA ILE A 117 3.81 1.53 5.55
C ILE A 117 3.40 1.73 7.01
N SER A 118 2.53 0.85 7.52
CA SER A 118 2.18 0.76 8.94
C SER A 118 3.37 0.55 9.89
N GLU A 119 4.36 -0.25 9.50
CA GLU A 119 5.59 -0.45 10.28
C GLU A 119 6.51 0.77 10.23
N ILE A 120 6.65 1.37 9.05
CA ILE A 120 7.39 2.63 8.84
C ILE A 120 6.79 3.73 9.73
N TYR A 121 5.48 3.91 9.68
CA TYR A 121 4.75 4.89 10.49
C TYR A 121 4.96 4.68 11.99
N ARG A 122 4.76 3.46 12.50
CA ARG A 122 4.99 3.13 13.92
C ARG A 122 6.44 3.36 14.33
N GLY A 123 7.39 3.01 13.46
CA GLY A 123 8.81 3.28 13.65
C GLY A 123 9.09 4.78 13.78
N LEU A 124 8.51 5.59 12.90
CA LEU A 124 8.65 7.05 12.89
C LEU A 124 8.13 7.68 14.18
N VAL A 125 6.90 7.33 14.58
CA VAL A 125 6.29 7.84 15.80
C VAL A 125 7.12 7.46 17.03
N ARG A 126 7.55 6.19 17.13
CA ARG A 126 8.37 5.72 18.25
C ARG A 126 9.72 6.43 18.32
N LEU A 127 10.40 6.58 17.18
CA LEU A 127 11.71 7.21 17.12
C LEU A 127 11.61 8.70 17.50
N ASN A 128 10.63 9.41 16.95
CA ASN A 128 10.38 10.82 17.25
C ASN A 128 10.05 11.03 18.74
N PHE A 129 9.18 10.20 19.32
CA PHE A 129 8.92 10.25 20.76
C PHE A 129 10.20 10.06 21.58
N GLY A 130 11.05 9.10 21.19
CA GLY A 130 12.34 8.86 21.84
C GLY A 130 13.33 10.02 21.72
N LEU A 131 13.36 10.69 20.57
CA LEU A 131 14.17 11.89 20.31
C LEU A 131 13.68 13.06 21.17
N ASP A 132 12.37 13.30 21.23
CA ASP A 132 11.77 14.38 22.01
C ASP A 132 12.02 14.21 23.51
N GLN A 133 11.90 12.99 24.04
CA GLN A 133 12.23 12.70 25.44
C GLN A 133 13.70 13.00 25.75
N ARG A 134 14.61 12.67 24.83
CA ARG A 134 16.04 12.98 24.99
C ARG A 134 16.30 14.48 24.92
N ILE A 135 15.66 15.19 24.00
CA ILE A 135 15.76 16.65 23.90
C ILE A 135 15.30 17.29 25.21
N LYS A 136 14.11 16.92 25.71
CA LYS A 136 13.58 17.42 26.99
C LYS A 136 14.54 17.16 28.16
N SER A 137 15.11 15.95 28.23
CA SER A 137 16.10 15.59 29.26
C SER A 137 17.36 16.47 29.21
N LEU A 138 17.89 16.73 28.01
CA LEU A 138 19.05 17.60 27.82
C LEU A 138 18.73 19.06 28.17
N GLU A 139 17.55 19.55 27.80
CA GLU A 139 17.05 20.88 28.16
C GLU A 139 16.89 21.03 29.69
N GLU A 140 16.33 20.03 30.36
CA GLU A 140 16.25 20.00 31.82
C GLU A 140 17.62 20.03 32.49
N MET A 141 18.61 19.33 31.93
CA MET A 141 19.98 19.30 32.44
C MET A 141 20.63 20.69 32.36
N ILE A 142 20.41 21.42 31.25
CA ILE A 142 20.82 22.82 31.11
C ILE A 142 20.12 23.68 32.17
N ASN A 143 18.80 23.56 32.28
CA ASN A 143 17.98 24.38 33.17
C ASN A 143 18.29 24.15 34.67
N LYS A 144 18.53 22.90 35.08
CA LYS A 144 18.92 22.53 36.45
C LYS A 144 20.30 23.08 36.81
N ARG A 145 21.25 23.07 35.86
CA ARG A 145 22.60 23.62 36.07
C ARG A 145 22.63 25.15 36.09
N GLN A 146 21.80 25.81 35.30
CA GLN A 146 21.65 27.28 35.32
C GLN A 146 21.13 27.82 36.67
N LYS A 147 20.40 27.00 37.44
CA LYS A 147 19.91 27.33 38.79
C LYS A 147 20.94 27.06 39.92
N SER A 148 22.03 26.36 39.62
CA SER A 148 23.10 26.04 40.58
C SER A 148 24.14 27.17 40.64
N ARG A 149 24.10 27.98 41.71
CA ARG A 149 24.91 29.21 41.88
C ARG A 149 26.43 29.01 42.07
N ASN A 150 26.95 27.78 42.10
CA ASN A 150 28.36 27.51 42.36
C ASN A 150 28.93 26.50 41.33
N LYS A 151 29.57 26.98 40.24
CA LYS A 151 30.77 26.36 39.62
C LYS A 151 31.34 27.18 38.45
N SER A 152 32.57 26.79 38.08
CA SER A 152 33.52 27.38 37.13
C SER A 152 32.92 27.90 35.80
N LYS A 153 33.11 29.20 35.52
CA LYS A 153 32.67 29.90 34.29
C LYS A 153 33.15 29.24 32.98
N ALA A 154 34.33 28.62 32.97
CA ALA A 154 34.91 28.06 31.74
C ALA A 154 34.41 26.65 31.41
N TRP A 155 34.08 25.84 32.42
CA TRP A 155 33.57 24.48 32.23
C TRP A 155 32.07 24.45 31.94
N GLU A 156 31.33 25.49 32.34
CA GLU A 156 29.90 25.65 32.06
C GLU A 156 29.59 26.10 30.62
N LEU A 157 30.46 26.90 29.99
CA LEU A 157 30.24 27.41 28.62
C LEU A 157 30.47 26.32 27.56
N TYR A 158 31.63 25.67 27.57
CA TYR A 158 32.00 24.64 26.58
C TYR A 158 31.02 23.45 26.59
N ASN A 159 30.62 23.01 27.78
CA ASN A 159 29.69 21.88 27.95
C ASN A 159 28.23 22.25 27.62
N ARG A 160 27.87 23.55 27.65
CA ARG A 160 26.53 24.02 27.27
C ARG A 160 26.38 24.13 25.76
N GLU A 161 27.37 24.71 25.08
CA GLU A 161 27.38 24.81 23.62
C GLU A 161 27.34 23.43 22.97
N GLU A 162 28.12 22.47 23.49
CA GLU A 162 28.11 21.08 23.01
C GLU A 162 26.73 20.40 23.19
N VAL A 163 26.07 20.61 24.33
CA VAL A 163 24.73 20.05 24.57
C VAL A 163 23.67 20.72 23.69
N LEU A 164 23.75 22.04 23.47
CA LEU A 164 22.84 22.75 22.56
C LEU A 164 23.02 22.30 21.11
N LEU A 165 24.26 22.14 20.65
CA LEU A 165 24.57 21.58 19.34
C LEU A 165 23.97 20.17 19.19
N LYS A 166 24.10 19.34 20.22
CA LYS A 166 23.51 18.00 20.23
C LYS A 166 21.98 18.02 20.17
N ILE A 167 21.33 18.95 20.86
CA ILE A 167 19.87 19.13 20.78
C ILE A 167 19.46 19.51 19.34
N ASN A 168 20.17 20.46 18.72
CA ASN A 168 19.89 20.89 17.35
C ASN A 168 20.05 19.72 16.36
N ASN A 169 21.13 18.95 16.47
CA ASN A 169 21.34 17.79 15.59
C ASN A 169 20.23 16.74 15.74
N LEU A 170 19.76 16.47 16.97
CA LEU A 170 18.65 15.52 17.19
C LEU A 170 17.33 16.03 16.59
N ARG A 171 17.10 17.35 16.66
CA ARG A 171 15.96 18.03 16.05
C ARG A 171 15.98 17.94 14.54
N GLU A 172 17.12 18.22 13.92
CA GLU A 172 17.31 18.13 12.47
C GLU A 172 17.09 16.70 11.96
N LEU A 173 17.62 15.70 12.66
CA LEU A 173 17.37 14.30 12.31
C LEU A 173 15.88 13.95 12.36
N SER A 174 15.17 14.36 13.41
CA SER A 174 13.72 14.17 13.55
C SER A 174 12.96 14.84 12.40
N ASP A 175 13.25 16.12 12.14
CA ASP A 175 12.56 16.91 11.12
C ASP A 175 12.80 16.35 9.72
N PHE A 176 14.05 15.94 9.43
CA PHE A 176 14.39 15.29 8.16
C PHE A 176 13.60 14.01 7.95
N LEU A 177 13.50 13.14 8.96
CA LEU A 177 12.80 11.87 8.78
C LEU A 177 11.29 12.03 8.63
N LYS A 178 10.70 13.01 9.33
CA LYS A 178 9.30 13.39 9.13
C LYS A 178 9.06 13.90 7.72
N TYR A 179 9.96 14.75 7.21
CA TYR A 179 9.90 15.25 5.83
C TYR A 179 9.97 14.09 4.82
N GLU A 180 10.93 13.18 4.95
CA GLU A 180 11.06 12.02 4.04
C GLU A 180 9.80 11.15 4.05
N PHE A 181 9.22 10.91 5.22
CA PHE A 181 7.97 10.17 5.33
C PHE A 181 6.79 10.91 4.67
N ILE A 182 6.66 12.22 4.89
CA ILE A 182 5.62 13.04 4.25
C ILE A 182 5.79 13.05 2.72
N SER A 183 7.03 13.12 2.24
CA SER A 183 7.33 13.01 0.81
C SER A 183 6.90 11.65 0.26
N LEU A 184 7.15 10.56 0.99
CA LEU A 184 6.67 9.23 0.61
C LEU A 184 5.13 9.17 0.55
N ILE A 185 4.41 9.80 1.49
CA ILE A 185 2.94 9.89 1.41
C ILE A 185 2.52 10.60 0.12
N LYS A 186 3.20 11.68 -0.28
CA LYS A 186 2.96 12.34 -1.57
C LYS A 186 3.09 11.37 -2.74
N ASP A 187 4.16 10.57 -2.75
CA ASP A 187 4.43 9.61 -3.81
C ASP A 187 3.37 8.51 -3.87
N ILE A 188 2.88 8.03 -2.71
CA ILE A 188 1.78 7.04 -2.64
C ILE A 188 0.48 7.63 -3.21
N LEU A 189 0.15 8.87 -2.87
CA LEU A 189 -1.04 9.56 -3.40
C LEU A 189 -0.96 9.74 -4.92
N PHE A 190 0.21 10.13 -5.42
CA PHE A 190 0.45 10.21 -6.86
C PHE A 190 0.31 8.84 -7.53
N PHE A 191 0.83 7.79 -6.90
CA PHE A 191 0.72 6.42 -7.39
C PHE A 191 -0.74 5.96 -7.52
N SER A 192 -1.57 6.29 -6.52
CA SER A 192 -3.02 6.02 -6.55
C SER A 192 -3.69 6.64 -7.78
N LYS A 193 -3.42 7.93 -8.03
CA LYS A 193 -3.91 8.65 -9.21
C LYS A 193 -3.37 8.06 -10.52
N TYR A 194 -2.10 7.70 -10.54
CA TYR A 194 -1.43 7.11 -11.71
C TYR A 194 -2.04 5.76 -12.11
N LEU A 195 -2.44 4.94 -11.14
CA LEU A 195 -3.09 3.65 -11.36
C LEU A 195 -4.61 3.74 -11.60
N GLY A 196 -5.22 4.91 -11.38
CA GLY A 196 -6.67 5.08 -11.47
C GLY A 196 -7.45 4.43 -10.31
N ILE A 197 -6.83 4.31 -9.13
CA ILE A 197 -7.49 3.76 -7.92
C ILE A 197 -8.46 4.80 -7.34
N ASP A 198 -8.11 6.08 -7.45
CA ASP A 198 -8.79 7.21 -6.79
C ASP A 198 -9.73 7.99 -7.74
N ASP A 199 -10.30 7.32 -8.76
CA ASP A 199 -11.30 7.97 -9.60
C ASP A 199 -12.59 8.20 -8.79
N GLU A 200 -12.94 9.47 -8.61
CA GLU A 200 -14.08 10.02 -7.86
C GLU A 200 -15.45 9.38 -8.20
N HIS A 201 -15.51 8.51 -9.21
CA HIS A 201 -16.71 7.74 -9.56
C HIS A 201 -17.23 6.84 -8.43
N ASN A 202 -16.35 6.31 -7.58
CA ASN A 202 -16.78 5.50 -6.42
C ASN A 202 -17.38 6.35 -5.27
N SER A 203 -17.05 7.64 -5.19
CA SER A 203 -17.64 8.56 -4.19
C SER A 203 -19.08 8.98 -4.56
N ALA A 204 -19.39 9.05 -5.86
CA ALA A 204 -20.71 9.47 -6.34
C ALA A 204 -21.81 8.43 -6.06
N ILE A 205 -21.46 7.15 -6.04
CA ILE A 205 -22.42 6.04 -5.88
C ILE A 205 -22.77 5.79 -4.39
N ASN A 206 -21.88 6.14 -3.45
CA ASN A 206 -22.13 5.98 -2.01
C ASN A 206 -22.67 7.25 -1.31
N SER A 207 -22.89 8.35 -2.03
CA SER A 207 -23.41 9.60 -1.45
C SER A 207 -24.94 9.68 -1.32
N SER A 208 -25.65 8.54 -1.38
CA SER A 208 -27.07 8.53 -1.01
C SER A 208 -27.24 8.29 0.50
N HIS A 209 -27.50 9.39 1.20
CA HIS A 209 -28.12 9.46 2.53
C HIS A 209 -27.38 8.78 3.70
N GLU A 210 -26.56 9.57 4.40
CA GLU A 210 -26.72 9.87 5.83
C GLU A 210 -25.79 11.04 6.20
N THR A 211 -26.30 12.27 6.08
CA THR A 211 -25.73 13.44 6.75
C THR A 211 -26.20 13.42 8.20
N ASP A 212 -25.30 13.06 9.12
CA ASP A 212 -25.08 13.75 10.39
C ASP A 212 -24.14 12.93 11.28
N THR A 213 -22.86 13.33 11.33
CA THR A 213 -22.04 13.44 12.55
C THR A 213 -20.60 13.82 12.17
N ASP A 214 -20.17 15.03 12.56
CA ASP A 214 -18.77 15.44 12.82
C ASP A 214 -17.66 15.02 11.83
N SER A 215 -17.85 15.14 10.51
CA SER A 215 -16.74 14.93 9.56
C SER A 215 -15.82 16.17 9.49
N ILE A 216 -14.92 16.32 10.48
CA ILE A 216 -13.72 17.17 10.38
C ILE A 216 -12.60 16.41 9.62
N LYS A 217 -12.94 15.62 8.60
CA LYS A 217 -11.95 15.07 7.65
C LYS A 217 -11.93 16.01 6.44
N GLY A 218 -10.82 16.73 6.28
CA GLY A 218 -10.54 17.50 5.05
C GLY A 218 -10.43 16.56 3.86
N SER A 219 -10.62 17.09 2.64
CA SER A 219 -10.54 16.29 1.43
C SER A 219 -9.11 15.81 1.16
N TYR A 220 -8.96 14.76 0.35
CA TYR A 220 -7.64 14.27 -0.11
C TYR A 220 -6.81 15.37 -0.79
N ASP A 221 -7.47 16.29 -1.52
CA ASP A 221 -6.81 17.43 -2.15
C ASP A 221 -6.30 18.46 -1.12
N ASP A 222 -6.97 18.61 0.01
CA ASP A 222 -6.49 19.44 1.12
C ASP A 222 -5.21 18.84 1.73
N LEU A 223 -5.16 17.51 1.90
CA LEU A 223 -3.96 16.81 2.37
C LEU A 223 -2.79 16.98 1.38
N ILE A 224 -3.03 16.81 0.08
CA ILE A 224 -2.00 17.02 -0.96
C ILE A 224 -1.46 18.46 -0.87
N SER A 225 -2.34 19.46 -0.84
CA SER A 225 -1.95 20.87 -0.75
C SER A 225 -1.11 21.18 0.50
N GLU A 226 -1.48 20.61 1.66
CA GLU A 226 -0.70 20.74 2.89
C GLU A 226 0.68 20.09 2.76
N ILE A 227 0.76 18.90 2.18
CA ILE A 227 2.02 18.18 1.95
C ILE A 227 2.92 18.97 1.00
N GLU A 228 2.40 19.49 -0.11
CA GLU A 228 3.18 20.29 -1.06
C GLU A 228 3.75 21.55 -0.42
N THR A 229 2.93 22.25 0.38
CA THR A 229 3.36 23.42 1.14
C THR A 229 4.51 23.07 2.09
N VAL A 230 4.43 21.96 2.82
CA VAL A 230 5.51 21.49 3.70
C VAL A 230 6.78 21.19 2.90
N CYS A 231 6.65 20.50 1.77
CA CYS A 231 7.78 20.14 0.94
C CYS A 231 8.53 21.37 0.43
N GLU A 232 7.80 22.38 -0.07
CA GLU A 232 8.38 23.63 -0.56
C GLU A 232 9.09 24.43 0.55
N ILE A 233 8.46 24.56 1.72
CA ILE A 233 9.03 25.33 2.84
C ILE A 233 10.30 24.63 3.36
N PHE A 234 10.31 23.30 3.41
CA PHE A 234 11.46 22.53 3.87
C PHE A 234 12.65 22.65 2.90
N GLN A 235 12.40 22.53 1.58
CA GLN A 235 13.43 22.69 0.55
C GLN A 235 14.03 24.10 0.53
N ASN A 236 13.27 25.12 0.92
CA ASN A 236 13.73 26.50 1.07
C ASN A 236 14.49 26.75 2.40
N GLY A 237 14.81 25.72 3.17
CA GLY A 237 15.62 25.81 4.38
C GLY A 237 14.91 26.34 5.62
N GLN A 238 13.58 26.46 5.61
CA GLN A 238 12.79 26.96 6.75
C GLN A 238 12.27 25.83 7.66
N VAL A 239 13.16 24.89 8.00
CA VAL A 239 12.86 23.63 8.70
C VAL A 239 12.10 23.81 10.02
N HIS A 240 12.43 24.83 10.81
CA HIS A 240 11.78 25.02 12.12
C HIS A 240 10.31 25.47 12.03
N LYS A 241 9.88 26.05 10.91
CA LYS A 241 8.50 26.50 10.71
C LYS A 241 7.57 25.38 10.25
N THR A 242 8.11 24.28 9.72
CA THR A 242 7.31 23.18 9.19
C THR A 242 6.98 22.13 10.25
N ARG A 243 7.66 22.11 11.40
CA ARG A 243 7.51 21.06 12.42
C ARG A 243 6.08 20.84 12.88
N GLU A 244 5.37 21.89 13.28
CA GLU A 244 3.99 21.78 13.76
C GLU A 244 3.05 21.25 12.67
N ILE A 245 3.30 21.66 11.42
CA ILE A 245 2.51 21.20 10.25
C ILE A 245 2.81 19.72 9.98
N MET A 246 4.08 19.32 9.97
CA MET A 246 4.49 17.93 9.80
C MET A 246 3.90 17.02 10.87
N ASP A 247 3.94 17.45 12.14
CA ASP A 247 3.35 16.71 13.26
C ASP A 247 1.84 16.57 13.10
N ARG A 248 1.14 17.63 12.70
CA ARG A 248 -0.30 17.60 12.43
C ARG A 248 -0.63 16.64 11.30
N ILE A 249 0.08 16.70 10.17
CA ILE A 249 -0.12 15.78 9.03
C ILE A 249 0.02 14.34 9.53
N ILE A 250 1.17 13.99 10.10
CA ILE A 250 1.48 12.62 10.56
C ILE A 250 0.44 12.11 11.58
N SER A 251 -0.06 12.98 12.45
CA SER A 251 -1.06 12.61 13.47
C SER A 251 -2.44 12.30 12.89
N ASN A 252 -2.76 12.86 11.73
CA ASN A 252 -4.07 12.74 11.09
C ASN A 252 -4.09 11.72 9.94
N LEU A 253 -2.95 11.09 9.63
CA LEU A 253 -2.89 10.10 8.56
C LEU A 253 -3.66 8.83 8.95
N ASP A 254 -4.55 8.42 8.06
CA ASP A 254 -5.17 7.10 8.08
C ASP A 254 -4.26 6.10 7.36
N VAL A 255 -3.40 5.41 8.12
CA VAL A 255 -2.35 4.56 7.54
C VAL A 255 -2.91 3.35 6.80
N GLU A 256 -4.13 2.93 7.14
CA GLU A 256 -4.81 1.81 6.50
C GLU A 256 -5.18 2.12 5.04
N GLU A 257 -5.64 3.36 4.77
CA GLU A 257 -5.94 3.83 3.40
C GLU A 257 -4.69 3.76 2.50
N PHE A 258 -3.51 4.14 3.01
CA PHE A 258 -2.25 4.04 2.25
C PHE A 258 -1.77 2.59 2.07
N GLU A 259 -2.02 1.71 3.04
CA GLU A 259 -1.69 0.29 2.91
C GLU A 259 -2.56 -0.38 1.84
N GLU A 260 -3.82 0.04 1.69
CA GLU A 260 -4.71 -0.40 0.60
C GLU A 260 -4.17 0.02 -0.78
N ILE A 261 -3.78 1.29 -0.95
CA ILE A 261 -3.16 1.78 -2.19
C ILE A 261 -1.91 0.96 -2.52
N LEU A 262 -1.06 0.70 -1.53
CA LEU A 262 0.14 -0.13 -1.69
C LEU A 262 -0.19 -1.61 -1.95
N GLY A 263 -1.41 -2.06 -1.66
CA GLY A 263 -1.95 -3.34 -2.10
C GLY A 263 -1.88 -3.53 -3.62
N ALA A 264 -1.81 -2.44 -4.40
CA ALA A 264 -1.70 -2.48 -5.84
C ALA A 264 -0.43 -3.19 -6.33
N PHE A 265 0.65 -3.19 -5.55
CA PHE A 265 1.86 -3.97 -5.87
C PHE A 265 1.55 -5.46 -6.01
N ASN A 266 0.63 -5.99 -5.20
CA ASN A 266 0.23 -7.40 -5.26
C ASN A 266 -0.54 -7.69 -6.56
N LEU A 267 -1.53 -6.85 -6.88
CA LEU A 267 -2.31 -7.01 -8.10
C LEU A 267 -1.44 -6.89 -9.35
N LEU A 268 -0.52 -5.92 -9.40
CA LEU A 268 0.42 -5.74 -10.50
C LEU A 268 1.35 -6.96 -10.63
N ASN A 269 1.83 -7.52 -9.52
CA ASN A 269 2.69 -8.71 -9.54
C ASN A 269 1.93 -9.96 -10.01
N TRP A 270 0.68 -10.11 -9.58
CA TRP A 270 -0.21 -11.15 -10.09
C TRP A 270 -0.46 -10.99 -11.59
N LEU A 271 -0.76 -9.78 -12.05
CA LEU A 271 -1.02 -9.48 -13.46
C LEU A 271 0.22 -9.74 -14.33
N LYS A 272 1.42 -9.40 -13.83
CA LYS A 272 2.70 -9.78 -14.47
C LYS A 272 2.80 -11.30 -14.69
N GLY A 273 2.38 -12.09 -13.71
CA GLY A 273 2.30 -13.55 -13.82
C GLY A 273 1.38 -13.98 -14.95
N ARG A 274 0.15 -13.43 -14.99
CA ARG A 274 -0.84 -13.72 -16.04
C ARG A 274 -0.35 -13.34 -17.44
N VAL A 275 0.23 -12.15 -17.60
CA VAL A 275 0.81 -11.69 -18.87
C VAL A 275 1.92 -12.63 -19.35
N SER A 276 2.79 -13.06 -18.44
CA SER A 276 3.89 -13.97 -18.80
C SER A 276 3.38 -15.34 -19.30
N ILE A 277 2.31 -15.87 -18.69
CA ILE A 277 1.63 -17.08 -19.17
C ILE A 277 1.05 -16.85 -20.58
N CYS A 278 0.34 -15.73 -20.79
CA CYS A 278 -0.24 -15.36 -22.07
C CYS A 278 0.82 -15.24 -23.18
N LEU A 279 2.02 -14.74 -22.86
CA LEU A 279 3.14 -14.64 -23.79
C LEU A 279 3.87 -15.97 -24.06
N GLY A 280 3.44 -17.08 -23.42
CA GLY A 280 4.11 -18.38 -23.54
C GLY A 280 5.51 -18.41 -22.90
N ARG A 281 5.79 -17.49 -21.97
CA ARG A 281 7.05 -17.43 -21.23
C ARG A 281 6.92 -18.32 -19.99
N ASN A 282 7.46 -19.53 -20.04
CA ASN A 282 7.43 -20.49 -18.91
C ASN A 282 7.89 -19.84 -17.60
N LEU A 283 6.95 -19.60 -16.67
CA LEU A 283 7.19 -19.23 -15.27
C LEU A 283 6.99 -20.47 -14.38
N GLU A 284 7.77 -21.54 -14.60
CA GLU A 284 7.66 -22.77 -13.79
C GLU A 284 8.01 -22.56 -12.30
N ASN A 285 8.54 -21.40 -11.89
CA ASN A 285 8.95 -21.17 -10.50
C ASN A 285 8.10 -20.16 -9.69
N ASN A 286 7.17 -19.40 -10.31
CA ASN A 286 6.39 -18.36 -9.59
C ASN A 286 4.92 -18.74 -9.37
N ILE A 287 4.38 -19.73 -10.08
CA ILE A 287 2.95 -20.09 -10.02
C ILE A 287 2.60 -20.78 -8.69
N GLU A 288 3.50 -21.61 -8.14
CA GLU A 288 3.28 -22.25 -6.84
C GLU A 288 3.34 -21.26 -5.67
N GLU A 289 4.13 -20.18 -5.78
CA GLU A 289 4.25 -19.15 -4.75
C GLU A 289 3.09 -18.13 -4.80
N ILE A 290 2.63 -17.75 -6.00
CA ILE A 290 1.49 -16.83 -6.18
C ILE A 290 0.16 -17.50 -5.80
N SER A 291 -0.02 -18.80 -6.11
CA SER A 291 -1.19 -19.58 -5.65
C SER A 291 -1.28 -19.63 -4.12
N ALA A 292 -0.15 -19.74 -3.42
CA ALA A 292 -0.12 -19.83 -1.96
C ALA A 292 -0.50 -18.50 -1.27
N ILE A 293 -0.18 -17.36 -1.90
CA ILE A 293 -0.47 -16.03 -1.34
C ILE A 293 -1.98 -15.73 -1.36
N CYS A 294 -2.72 -16.17 -2.39
CA CYS A 294 -4.17 -16.00 -2.46
C CYS A 294 -4.95 -17.06 -1.64
N SER A 295 -4.46 -18.31 -1.56
CA SER A 295 -5.11 -19.35 -0.74
C SER A 295 -5.06 -19.07 0.76
N ASN A 296 -4.05 -18.35 1.24
CA ASN A 296 -3.94 -17.99 2.66
C ASN A 296 -4.98 -16.94 3.12
N LYS A 297 -5.54 -16.13 2.21
CA LYS A 297 -6.67 -15.23 2.53
C LYS A 297 -8.01 -15.96 2.69
N GLN A 298 -8.16 -17.17 2.12
CA GLN A 298 -9.37 -18.00 2.33
C GLN A 298 -9.32 -18.86 3.60
N GLN A 299 -8.13 -19.09 4.17
CA GLN A 299 -8.01 -19.84 5.43
C GLN A 299 -8.16 -18.98 6.69
N GLU A 300 -7.99 -17.66 6.60
CA GLU A 300 -8.23 -16.75 7.74
C GLU A 300 -9.70 -16.34 7.92
N SER A 301 -10.58 -16.64 6.95
CA SER A 301 -12.03 -16.43 7.05
C SER A 301 -12.83 -17.71 7.36
N SER A 302 -12.16 -18.84 7.57
CA SER A 302 -12.78 -20.13 7.88
C SER A 302 -12.32 -20.69 9.24
N SER A 303 -12.21 -19.82 10.26
CA SER A 303 -12.29 -20.26 11.66
C SER A 303 -13.70 -20.01 12.21
N SER A 304 -14.66 -20.80 11.76
CA SER A 304 -15.86 -21.08 12.55
C SER A 304 -15.89 -22.58 12.83
N ASP A 305 -15.66 -22.91 14.10
CA ASP A 305 -16.08 -24.17 14.70
C ASP A 305 -17.53 -24.46 14.27
N LEU A 306 -17.72 -25.48 13.42
CA LEU A 306 -18.90 -26.35 13.29
C LEU A 306 -18.75 -27.13 11.97
N ASP A 307 -18.39 -28.41 12.09
CA ASP A 307 -18.84 -29.55 11.26
C ASP A 307 -17.90 -30.74 11.50
N LYS A 308 -18.04 -31.31 12.70
CA LYS A 308 -17.65 -32.68 12.97
C LYS A 308 -18.90 -33.39 13.45
N ASP A 309 -19.79 -33.82 12.55
CA ASP A 309 -20.78 -34.85 12.87
C ASP A 309 -21.39 -35.61 11.67
N ASP A 310 -21.14 -35.25 10.41
CA ASP A 310 -21.84 -35.90 9.28
C ASP A 310 -21.08 -37.01 8.53
N GLU A 311 -20.00 -37.56 9.11
CA GLU A 311 -19.20 -38.62 8.47
C GLU A 311 -19.28 -40.00 9.15
N ARG A 312 -20.42 -40.35 9.77
CA ARG A 312 -20.59 -41.64 10.47
C ARG A 312 -21.85 -42.46 10.18
N LEU A 313 -22.44 -42.34 8.99
CA LEU A 313 -23.61 -43.14 8.61
C LEU A 313 -23.49 -43.90 7.29
N LEU A 314 -22.31 -44.40 6.93
CA LEU A 314 -22.18 -45.39 5.85
C LEU A 314 -21.06 -46.40 6.17
N ASN A 315 -21.28 -47.23 7.19
CA ASN A 315 -20.67 -48.56 7.30
C ASN A 315 -21.25 -49.29 8.51
N HIS A 316 -22.24 -50.17 8.30
CA HIS A 316 -22.27 -51.53 8.84
C HIS A 316 -23.65 -52.18 8.61
N GLN A 317 -23.60 -53.38 8.01
CA GLN A 317 -24.58 -54.48 7.95
C GLN A 317 -24.89 -54.84 6.50
N GLU A 318 -24.83 -56.08 6.03
CA GLU A 318 -24.31 -57.34 6.53
C GLU A 318 -24.34 -58.26 5.30
N THR A 319 -23.29 -59.02 5.06
CA THR A 319 -23.31 -60.17 4.13
C THR A 319 -24.37 -61.19 4.57
N ARG A 320 -25.22 -61.67 3.64
CA ARG A 320 -25.65 -63.08 3.60
C ARG A 320 -26.31 -63.47 2.26
N TYR A 321 -25.87 -64.64 1.79
CA TYR A 321 -26.32 -65.49 0.69
C TYR A 321 -27.85 -65.66 0.57
N TYR A 322 -28.35 -65.82 -0.66
CA TYR A 322 -28.85 -67.10 -1.21
C TYR A 322 -28.95 -67.05 -2.75
N ASP A 323 -28.56 -68.17 -3.37
CA ASP A 323 -28.83 -68.56 -4.76
C ASP A 323 -30.34 -68.75 -5.02
N GLU A 324 -30.78 -68.62 -6.28
CA GLU A 324 -31.43 -69.69 -7.09
C GLU A 324 -32.15 -69.12 -8.33
N ASP A 325 -31.83 -69.77 -9.46
CA ASP A 325 -32.44 -69.85 -10.82
C ASP A 325 -32.59 -68.63 -11.75
#